data_AF-A0A8S9NYS2-F1
#
_entry.id   AF-A0A8S9NYS2-F1
#
_cell.length_a   1.000
_cell.length_b   1.000
_cell.length_c   1.000
_cell.angle_alpha   90.00
_cell.angle_beta   90.00
_cell.angle_gamma   90.00
#
_symmetry.space_group_name_H-M   'P 1'
#
loop_
_entity.id
_entity.type
_entity.pdbx_description
1 polymer ?
#
loop_
_entity_poly.entity_id
_entity_poly.type
_entity_poly.pdbx_seq_one_letter_code
_entity_poly.pdbx_strand_id
1 'polypeptide(L)'
;MLCCREAMNMMLTQSRGGHIFNIDGAGSDGRPTPRFAAYGATKRSVVHLTKSLQAELQMQDVKNVVVHNLSPGMVTTDLLMSGATTKQAKFFINVLAEPAEVVAEYLVPNIRAIPASGSMKPTYIRFLTGIKAYTKIFSRVALGARKNRYVTEE
;
A
#
# COMPACT_ATOMS: atom_id res chain seq x y z
N MET A 1 -12.22 3.61 9.38
CA MET A 1 -13.66 3.88 9.19
C MET A 1 -14.03 5.30 9.59
N LEU A 2 -13.80 5.71 10.86
CA LEU A 2 -14.17 7.05 11.34
C LEU A 2 -13.53 8.19 10.53
N CYS A 3 -12.24 8.11 10.20
CA CYS A 3 -11.58 9.13 9.40
C CYS A 3 -12.15 9.25 7.98
N CYS A 4 -12.47 8.12 7.34
CA CYS A 4 -13.10 8.13 6.02
C CYS A 4 -14.47 8.79 6.08
N ARG A 5 -15.28 8.44 7.09
CA ARG A 5 -16.61 9.04 7.29
C ARG A 5 -16.52 10.56 7.41
N GLU A 6 -15.64 11.05 8.29
CA GLU A 6 -15.50 12.48 8.53
C GLU A 6 -14.94 13.21 7.31
N ALA A 7 -13.92 12.63 6.65
CA ALA A 7 -13.37 13.18 5.43
C ALA A 7 -14.43 13.28 4.32
N MET A 8 -15.27 12.25 4.14
CA MET A 8 -16.35 12.27 3.15
C MET A 8 -17.39 13.34 3.49
N ASN A 9 -17.85 13.43 4.74
CA ASN A 9 -18.79 14.45 5.18
C ASN A 9 -18.27 15.86 4.85
N MET A 10 -16.99 16.12 5.14
CA MET A 10 -16.35 17.39 4.79
C MET A 10 -16.29 17.60 3.26
N MET A 11 -15.79 16.61 2.51
CA MET A 11 -15.61 16.71 1.06
C MET A 11 -16.93 16.93 0.32
N LEU A 12 -18.03 16.35 0.79
CA LEU A 12 -19.37 16.51 0.21
C LEU A 12 -19.88 17.96 0.29
N THR A 13 -19.43 18.73 1.28
CA THR A 13 -19.78 20.16 1.39
C THR A 13 -18.95 21.07 0.48
N GLN A 14 -17.91 20.54 -0.17
CA GLN A 14 -17.02 21.29 -1.06
C GLN A 14 -17.44 21.08 -2.52
N SER A 15 -17.54 22.17 -3.29
CA SER A 15 -17.90 22.11 -4.72
C SER A 15 -16.98 21.21 -5.55
N ARG A 16 -15.68 21.18 -5.22
CA ARG A 16 -14.67 20.34 -5.88
C ARG A 16 -14.69 18.87 -5.46
N GLY A 17 -15.39 18.52 -4.37
CA GLY A 17 -15.34 17.19 -3.77
C GLY A 17 -13.96 16.80 -3.23
N GLY A 18 -13.55 15.54 -3.39
CA GLY A 18 -12.24 15.09 -2.92
C GLY A 18 -11.86 13.62 -3.15
N HIS A 19 -10.62 13.31 -2.79
CA HIS A 19 -10.01 12.00 -2.96
C HIS A 19 -9.50 11.47 -1.63
N ILE A 20 -9.85 10.23 -1.30
CA ILE A 20 -9.38 9.53 -0.09
C ILE A 20 -8.45 8.40 -0.53
N PHE A 21 -7.22 8.37 0.00
CA PHE A 21 -6.25 7.32 -0.30
C PHE A 21 -6.02 6.44 0.92
N ASN A 22 -6.57 5.23 0.88
CA ASN A 22 -6.37 4.25 1.95
C ASN A 22 -5.10 3.42 1.69
N ILE A 23 -4.25 3.29 2.71
CA ILE A 23 -2.95 2.62 2.60
C ILE A 23 -3.04 1.18 3.11
N ASP A 24 -2.86 0.22 2.22
CA ASP A 24 -2.75 -1.19 2.56
C ASP A 24 -1.30 -1.65 2.81
N GLY A 25 -1.09 -2.95 2.98
CA GLY A 25 0.21 -3.54 3.26
C GLY A 25 0.19 -5.05 3.15
N ALA A 26 1.18 -5.73 3.73
CA ALA A 26 1.24 -7.20 3.72
C ALA A 26 -0.06 -7.84 4.26
N GLY A 27 -0.54 -8.87 3.57
CA GLY A 27 -1.82 -9.55 3.85
C GLY A 27 -3.04 -8.95 3.14
N SER A 28 -2.90 -7.79 2.48
CA SER A 28 -4.00 -7.12 1.76
C SER A 28 -4.59 -7.96 0.62
N ASP A 29 -3.81 -8.84 0.03
CA ASP A 29 -4.21 -9.79 -1.01
C ASP A 29 -4.90 -11.05 -0.45
N GLY A 30 -4.94 -11.21 0.87
CA GLY A 30 -5.52 -12.37 1.56
C GLY A 30 -4.50 -13.49 1.81
N ARG A 31 -3.22 -13.29 1.47
CA ARG A 31 -2.18 -14.27 1.80
C ARG A 31 -1.90 -14.29 3.31
N PRO A 32 -1.56 -15.45 3.88
CA PRO A 32 -1.18 -15.55 5.28
C PRO A 32 0.00 -14.64 5.62
N THR A 33 -0.03 -14.07 6.82
CA THR A 33 1.05 -13.27 7.40
C THR A 33 1.49 -13.90 8.72
N PRO A 34 2.26 -15.01 8.69
CA PRO A 34 2.73 -15.66 9.91
C PRO A 34 3.42 -14.66 10.84
N ARG A 35 3.16 -14.74 12.15
CA ARG A 35 3.61 -13.81 13.21
C ARG A 35 3.03 -12.39 13.14
N PHE A 36 2.28 -12.06 12.10
CA PHE A 36 1.64 -10.75 11.89
C PHE A 36 0.15 -10.90 11.54
N ALA A 37 -0.52 -11.96 12.01
CA ALA A 37 -1.88 -12.31 11.59
C ALA A 37 -2.89 -11.17 11.83
N ALA A 38 -2.84 -10.52 13.00
CA ALA A 38 -3.68 -9.37 13.30
C ALA A 38 -3.40 -8.20 12.34
N TYR A 39 -2.12 -7.89 12.10
CA TYR A 39 -1.73 -6.87 11.13
C TYR A 39 -2.26 -7.19 9.73
N GLY A 40 -2.02 -8.40 9.21
CA GLY A 40 -2.50 -8.82 7.89
C GLY A 40 -4.02 -8.79 7.79
N ALA A 41 -4.74 -9.22 8.84
CA ALA A 41 -6.19 -9.14 8.90
C ALA A 41 -6.69 -7.69 8.80
N THR A 42 -6.07 -6.75 9.54
CA THR A 42 -6.43 -5.33 9.43
C THR A 42 -6.13 -4.76 8.04
N LYS A 43 -5.01 -5.14 7.41
CA LYS A 43 -4.66 -4.68 6.06
C LYS A 43 -5.61 -5.25 5.00
N ARG A 44 -6.10 -6.49 5.18
CA ARG A 44 -7.16 -7.04 4.33
C ARG A 44 -8.49 -6.32 4.54
N SER A 45 -8.83 -6.00 5.78
CA SER A 45 -10.02 -5.23 6.13
C SER A 45 -10.02 -3.84 5.47
N VAL A 46 -8.88 -3.15 5.38
CA VAL A 46 -8.76 -1.86 4.68
C VAL A 46 -9.11 -1.99 3.19
N VAL A 47 -8.64 -3.02 2.50
CA VAL A 47 -9.00 -3.26 1.09
C VAL A 47 -10.50 -3.49 0.93
N HIS A 48 -11.08 -4.30 1.84
CA HIS A 48 -12.52 -4.54 1.83
C HIS A 48 -13.30 -3.26 2.09
N LEU A 49 -12.90 -2.48 3.10
CA LEU A 49 -13.51 -1.19 3.44
C LEU A 49 -13.51 -0.25 2.24
N THR A 50 -12.38 -0.10 1.54
CA THR A 50 -12.33 0.75 0.34
C THR A 50 -13.31 0.29 -0.73
N LYS A 51 -13.39 -1.02 -1.00
CA LYS A 51 -14.34 -1.56 -1.99
C LYS A 51 -15.80 -1.33 -1.57
N SER A 52 -16.11 -1.52 -0.29
CA SER A 52 -17.44 -1.22 0.25
C SER A 52 -17.79 0.25 0.09
N LEU A 53 -16.90 1.17 0.48
CA LEU A 53 -17.13 2.61 0.34
C LEU A 53 -17.29 3.03 -1.12
N GLN A 54 -16.51 2.45 -2.05
CA GLN A 54 -16.68 2.71 -3.48
C GLN A 54 -18.07 2.31 -3.98
N ALA A 55 -18.58 1.15 -3.55
CA ALA A 55 -19.91 0.68 -3.90
C ALA A 55 -21.01 1.55 -3.25
N GLU A 56 -20.86 1.92 -1.98
CA GLU A 56 -21.81 2.77 -1.25
C GLU A 56 -21.92 4.17 -1.89
N LEU A 57 -20.80 4.79 -2.26
CA LEU A 57 -20.80 6.08 -2.96
C LEU A 57 -21.51 6.01 -4.31
N GLN A 58 -21.32 4.90 -5.04
CA GLN A 58 -22.05 4.66 -6.29
C GLN A 58 -23.56 4.49 -6.07
N MET A 59 -23.97 3.74 -5.03
CA MET A 59 -25.38 3.55 -4.67
C MET A 59 -26.06 4.85 -4.27
N GLN A 60 -25.32 5.82 -3.73
CA GLN A 60 -25.80 7.15 -3.34
C GLN A 60 -25.65 8.22 -4.44
N ASP A 61 -25.26 7.83 -5.66
CA ASP A 61 -24.96 8.73 -6.79
C ASP A 61 -23.95 9.85 -6.47
N VAL A 62 -23.01 9.61 -5.55
CA VAL A 62 -21.95 10.55 -5.21
C VAL A 62 -20.84 10.48 -6.28
N LYS A 63 -20.69 11.58 -7.06
CA LYS A 63 -19.75 11.64 -8.20
C LYS A 63 -18.49 12.45 -7.93
N ASN A 64 -18.50 13.29 -6.90
CA ASN A 64 -17.42 14.22 -6.59
C ASN A 64 -16.46 13.72 -5.51
N VAL A 65 -16.72 12.56 -4.88
CA VAL A 65 -15.84 11.95 -3.88
C VAL A 65 -15.41 10.55 -4.32
N VAL A 66 -14.10 10.26 -4.26
CA VAL A 66 -13.56 8.96 -4.69
C VAL A 66 -12.62 8.39 -3.65
N VAL A 67 -12.77 7.09 -3.38
CA VAL A 67 -11.88 6.35 -2.49
C VAL A 67 -10.94 5.49 -3.32
N HIS A 68 -9.64 5.58 -3.04
CA HIS A 68 -8.56 4.91 -3.73
C HIS A 68 -7.81 3.97 -2.77
N ASN A 69 -7.09 3.00 -3.34
CA ASN A 69 -6.16 2.18 -2.59
C ASN A 69 -4.72 2.51 -2.98
N LEU A 70 -3.84 2.47 -1.98
CA LEU A 70 -2.42 2.73 -2.12
C LEU A 70 -1.63 1.59 -1.47
N SER A 71 -0.70 0.98 -2.20
CA SER A 71 0.20 -0.04 -1.66
C SER A 71 1.65 0.41 -1.78
N PRO A 72 2.30 0.78 -0.67
CA PRO A 72 3.71 1.19 -0.66
C PRO A 72 4.67 0.01 -0.81
N GLY A 73 4.18 -1.22 -0.68
CA GLY A 73 5.04 -2.40 -0.61
C GLY A 73 5.74 -2.51 0.75
N MET A 74 6.96 -3.05 0.74
CA MET A 74 7.76 -3.22 1.94
C MET A 74 8.65 -1.99 2.13
N VAL A 75 8.48 -1.30 3.26
CA VAL A 75 9.20 -0.06 3.59
C VAL A 75 10.08 -0.29 4.81
N THR A 76 11.32 0.15 4.79
CA THR A 76 12.28 -0.01 5.91
C THR A 76 11.91 0.90 7.08
N THR A 77 10.93 0.48 7.87
CA THR A 77 10.49 1.15 9.10
C THR A 77 10.87 0.33 10.32
N ASP A 78 10.88 0.95 11.50
CA ASP A 78 11.13 0.25 12.76
C ASP A 78 10.16 -0.93 12.99
N LEU A 79 8.90 -0.76 12.57
CA LEU A 79 7.89 -1.83 12.61
C LEU A 79 8.26 -3.04 11.72
N LEU A 80 8.83 -2.80 10.55
CA LEU A 80 9.30 -3.89 9.69
C LEU A 80 10.54 -4.54 10.30
N MET A 81 11.49 -3.71 10.76
CA MET A 81 12.78 -4.16 11.27
C MET A 81 12.64 -4.95 12.57
N SER A 82 11.66 -4.62 13.43
CA SER A 82 11.34 -5.42 14.62
C SER A 82 10.87 -6.83 14.29
N GLY A 83 10.42 -7.08 13.05
CA GLY A 83 10.03 -8.39 12.52
C GLY A 83 11.17 -9.21 11.91
N ALA A 84 12.40 -8.69 11.84
CA ALA A 84 13.55 -9.32 11.16
C ALA A 84 14.19 -10.48 11.96
N THR A 85 13.38 -11.34 12.57
CA THR A 85 13.83 -12.35 13.53
C THR A 85 14.20 -13.69 12.91
N THR A 86 13.81 -13.96 11.65
CA THR A 86 14.10 -15.23 10.97
C THR A 86 14.91 -15.04 9.70
N LYS A 87 15.63 -16.08 9.26
CA LYS A 87 16.41 -16.07 8.00
C LYS A 87 15.55 -15.65 6.80
N GLN A 88 14.32 -16.16 6.73
CA GLN A 88 13.36 -15.82 5.67
C GLN A 88 12.93 -14.35 5.74
N ALA A 89 12.66 -13.82 6.93
CA ALA A 89 12.30 -12.41 7.10
C ALA A 89 13.46 -11.51 6.66
N LYS A 90 14.68 -11.82 7.11
CA LYS A 90 15.90 -11.09 6.74
C LYS A 90 16.13 -11.08 5.22
N PHE A 91 15.96 -12.25 4.57
CA PHE A 91 16.03 -12.37 3.11
C PHE A 91 15.03 -11.42 2.43
N PHE A 92 13.74 -11.50 2.78
CA PHE A 92 12.73 -10.67 2.11
C PHE A 92 12.90 -9.18 2.37
N ILE A 93 13.32 -8.78 3.58
CA ILE A 93 13.63 -7.39 3.91
C ILE A 93 14.74 -6.86 3.01
N ASN A 94 15.86 -7.57 2.91
CA ASN A 94 17.00 -7.14 2.08
C ASN A 94 16.65 -7.02 0.59
N VAL A 95 15.81 -7.95 0.09
CA VAL A 95 15.46 -8.03 -1.32
C VAL A 95 14.41 -6.99 -1.70
N LEU A 96 13.31 -6.94 -0.94
CA LEU A 96 12.09 -6.24 -1.34
C LEU A 96 11.96 -4.85 -0.73
N ALA A 97 12.49 -4.63 0.47
CA ALA A 97 12.29 -3.37 1.17
C ALA A 97 13.02 -2.21 0.47
N GLU A 98 12.40 -1.05 0.51
CA GLU A 98 13.00 0.22 0.11
C GLU A 98 12.83 1.27 1.20
N PRO A 99 13.69 2.30 1.23
CA PRO A 99 13.51 3.46 2.11
C PRO A 99 12.22 4.20 1.80
N ALA A 100 11.68 4.89 2.81
CA ALA A 100 10.43 5.63 2.67
C ALA A 100 10.52 6.71 1.58
N GLU A 101 11.70 7.33 1.44
CA GLU A 101 12.01 8.37 0.47
C GLU A 101 11.84 7.83 -0.96
N VAL A 102 12.41 6.66 -1.25
CA VAL A 102 12.31 6.00 -2.57
C VAL A 102 10.86 5.64 -2.90
N VAL A 103 10.11 5.18 -1.90
CA VAL A 103 8.70 4.85 -2.08
C VAL A 103 7.88 6.13 -2.30
N ALA A 104 8.18 7.21 -1.59
CA ALA A 104 7.50 8.50 -1.71
C ALA A 104 7.77 9.17 -3.07
N GLU A 105 9.01 9.12 -3.57
CA GLU A 105 9.39 9.61 -4.91
C GLU A 105 8.53 8.98 -6.01
N TYR A 106 8.13 7.72 -5.85
CA TYR A 106 7.19 7.07 -6.75
C TYR A 106 5.73 7.43 -6.41
N LEU A 107 5.29 7.31 -5.16
CA LEU A 107 3.87 7.42 -4.83
C LEU A 107 3.33 8.85 -4.95
N VAL A 108 4.10 9.86 -4.51
CA VAL A 108 3.62 11.24 -4.43
C VAL A 108 3.23 11.80 -5.81
N PRO A 109 4.06 11.68 -6.86
CA PRO A 109 3.66 12.14 -8.20
C PRO A 109 2.44 11.39 -8.73
N ASN A 110 2.35 10.08 -8.51
CA ASN A 110 1.22 9.25 -8.96
C ASN A 110 -0.09 9.63 -8.24
N ILE A 111 -0.04 9.93 -6.94
CA ILE A 111 -1.18 10.42 -6.17
C ILE A 111 -1.63 11.79 -6.69
N ARG A 112 -0.69 12.72 -6.93
CA ARG A 112 -0.98 14.07 -7.40
C ARG A 112 -1.53 14.11 -8.83
N ALA A 113 -1.13 13.17 -9.68
CA ALA A 113 -1.59 13.09 -11.07
C ALA A 113 -3.10 12.75 -11.20
N ILE A 114 -3.67 12.00 -10.24
CA ILE A 114 -5.09 11.62 -10.25
C ILE A 114 -6.01 12.86 -10.19
N PRO A 115 -5.96 13.72 -9.15
CA PRO A 115 -6.79 14.92 -9.11
C PRO A 115 -6.41 15.93 -10.20
N ALA A 116 -5.12 16.03 -10.56
CA ALA A 116 -4.67 16.95 -11.61
C ALA A 116 -5.24 16.62 -13.00
N SER A 117 -5.53 15.34 -13.27
CA SER A 117 -6.19 14.88 -14.50
C SER A 117 -7.72 14.93 -14.45
N GLY A 118 -8.31 15.32 -13.31
CA GLY A 118 -9.76 15.28 -13.10
C GLY A 118 -10.34 13.86 -13.02
N SER A 119 -9.49 12.85 -12.76
CA SER A 119 -9.92 11.45 -12.79
C SER A 119 -10.78 11.10 -11.57
N MET A 120 -12.04 10.75 -11.80
CA MET A 120 -12.96 10.27 -10.77
C MET A 120 -13.05 8.74 -10.70
N LYS A 121 -12.07 8.05 -11.30
CA LYS A 121 -12.04 6.59 -11.33
C LYS A 121 -11.33 6.06 -10.07
N PRO A 122 -11.96 5.13 -9.32
CA PRO A 122 -11.28 4.41 -8.26
C PRO A 122 -9.99 3.76 -8.78
N THR A 123 -8.88 4.02 -8.12
CA THR A 123 -7.55 3.62 -8.59
C THR A 123 -6.79 2.90 -7.49
N TYR A 124 -5.98 1.92 -7.88
CA TYR A 124 -5.08 1.20 -6.99
C TYR A 124 -3.62 1.43 -7.40
N ILE A 125 -2.93 2.34 -6.71
CA ILE A 125 -1.51 2.63 -6.98
C ILE A 125 -0.65 1.65 -6.18
N ARG A 126 0.29 0.96 -6.84
CA ARG A 126 1.15 -0.06 -6.20
C ARG A 126 2.61 0.19 -6.54
N PHE A 127 3.42 0.50 -5.52
CA PHE A 127 4.87 0.64 -5.70
C PHE A 127 5.53 -0.70 -6.03
N LEU A 128 5.26 -1.72 -5.21
CA LEU A 128 5.80 -3.08 -5.36
C LEU A 128 4.73 -3.98 -6.00
N THR A 129 4.90 -4.24 -7.30
CA THR A 129 4.04 -5.17 -8.06
C THR A 129 4.61 -6.59 -8.03
N GLY A 130 3.80 -7.59 -8.41
CA GLY A 130 4.25 -8.98 -8.51
C GLY A 130 5.46 -9.14 -9.44
N ILE A 131 5.45 -8.44 -10.60
CA ILE A 131 6.56 -8.42 -11.55
C ILE A 131 7.82 -7.82 -10.89
N LYS A 132 7.72 -6.65 -10.26
CA LYS A 132 8.87 -6.02 -9.57
C LYS A 132 9.42 -6.91 -8.45
N ALA A 133 8.54 -7.56 -7.68
CA ALA A 133 8.96 -8.47 -6.62
C ALA A 133 9.69 -9.69 -7.19
N TYR A 134 9.14 -10.30 -8.24
CA TYR A 134 9.76 -11.43 -8.93
C TYR A 134 11.14 -11.08 -9.49
N THR A 135 11.27 -9.96 -10.22
CA THR A 135 12.56 -9.52 -10.76
C THR A 135 13.60 -9.29 -9.67
N LYS A 136 13.21 -8.68 -8.54
CA LYS A 136 14.10 -8.49 -7.38
C LYS A 136 14.55 -9.81 -6.76
N ILE A 137 13.63 -10.76 -6.59
CA ILE A 137 13.95 -12.10 -6.05
C ILE A 137 14.83 -12.89 -7.02
N PHE A 138 14.53 -12.85 -8.32
CA PHE A 138 15.35 -13.52 -9.33
C PHE A 138 16.78 -12.94 -9.35
N SER A 139 16.92 -11.61 -9.38
CA SER A 139 18.22 -10.94 -9.30
C SER A 139 18.99 -11.31 -8.03
N ARG A 140 18.28 -11.44 -6.90
CA ARG A 140 18.85 -11.94 -5.65
C ARG A 140 19.41 -13.36 -5.78
N VAL A 141 18.63 -14.28 -6.33
CA VAL A 141 18.98 -15.71 -6.42
C VAL A 141 20.07 -15.94 -7.48
N ALA A 142 19.98 -15.29 -8.64
CA ALA A 142 20.91 -15.50 -9.75
C ALA A 142 22.23 -14.72 -9.61
N LEU A 143 22.19 -13.50 -9.08
CA LEU A 143 23.33 -12.57 -9.08
C LEU A 143 23.79 -12.18 -7.66
N GLY A 144 23.16 -12.70 -6.61
CA GLY A 144 23.49 -12.34 -5.23
C GLY A 144 23.12 -10.89 -4.86
N ALA A 145 22.41 -10.17 -5.72
CA ALA A 145 22.11 -8.75 -5.55
C ALA A 145 21.41 -8.47 -4.21
N ARG A 146 21.70 -7.31 -3.59
CA ARG A 146 21.08 -6.86 -2.33
C ARG A 146 21.28 -7.79 -1.12
N LYS A 147 22.29 -8.67 -1.11
CA LYS A 147 22.69 -9.41 0.10
C LYS A 147 22.99 -8.44 1.24
N ASN A 148 22.53 -8.73 2.46
CA ASN A 148 22.93 -8.00 3.66
C ASN A 148 22.72 -6.47 3.58
N ARG A 149 21.77 -6.01 2.76
CA ARG A 149 21.57 -4.57 2.47
C ARG A 149 21.15 -3.78 3.71
N TYR A 150 20.27 -4.37 4.53
CA TYR A 150 19.71 -3.74 5.73
C TYR A 150 19.90 -4.60 6.99
N VAL A 151 19.86 -5.92 6.83
CA VAL A 151 20.03 -6.87 7.93
C VAL A 151 21.01 -7.97 7.54
N THR A 152 21.87 -8.39 8.46
CA THR A 152 22.83 -9.47 8.20
C THR A 152 22.11 -10.83 8.15
N GLU A 153 22.21 -11.49 6.99
CA GLU A 153 21.75 -12.85 6.74
C GLU A 153 22.84 -13.84 7.20
N GLU A 154 22.64 -14.43 8.38
CA GLU A 154 23.40 -15.59 8.92
C GLU A 154 22.90 -16.92 8.34
#